data_AF-A0A5J5VCX2-F1
#
_entry.id   AF-A0A5J5VCX2-F1
#
_cell.length_a   1.000
_cell.length_b   1.000
_cell.length_c   1.000
_cell.angle_alpha   90.00
_cell.angle_beta   90.00
_cell.angle_gamma   90.00
#
_symmetry.space_group_name_H-M   'P 1'
#
loop_
_entity.id
_entity.type
_entity.pdbx_description
1 polymer ?
#
loop_
_entity_poly.entity_id
_entity_poly.type
_entity_poly.pdbx_seq_one_letter_code
_entity_poly.pdbx_strand_id
1 'polypeptide(L)'
;MTLASAYRIRSSDFLSFHSKTDESQLKAFEMSRISAGYSLLLAGATHHLFCSESSLIVSAVNFWKQAGEYLLTIAGSSVWNLLGLPISELSTVVKYKCSECSLMDIFGAKSILNQAERTNFGNISSDFLACVRSASPKFWRFLIHGCDYLETFKDPFDFRWLAHPHCVEEDVDFIKEDSNCEHHAEWYINARTHIYKVGMHSLVFGVILAHICYGQNSHLTTHVLNHVENFVY
;
A
#
# COMPACT_ATOMS: atom_id res chain seq x y z
N MET A 1 13.49 -3.33 2.57
CA MET A 1 12.89 -4.26 3.55
C MET A 1 13.21 -3.80 4.97
N THR A 2 14.48 -3.60 5.29
CA THR A 2 14.95 -3.24 6.64
C THR A 2 14.26 -2.03 7.27
N LEU A 3 14.16 -0.88 6.58
CA LEU A 3 13.51 0.31 7.14
C LEU A 3 12.02 0.10 7.39
N ALA A 4 11.27 -0.41 6.40
CA ALA A 4 9.86 -0.75 6.58
C ALA A 4 9.65 -1.66 7.80
N SER A 5 10.43 -2.74 7.92
CA SER A 5 10.35 -3.65 9.06
C SER A 5 10.76 -2.99 10.39
N ALA A 6 11.79 -2.16 10.41
CA ALA A 6 12.23 -1.45 11.62
C ALA A 6 11.15 -0.50 12.16
N TYR A 7 10.50 0.27 11.27
CA TYR A 7 9.36 1.11 11.66
C TYR A 7 8.16 0.28 12.15
N ARG A 8 7.90 -0.90 11.55
CA ARG A 8 6.84 -1.81 12.01
C ARG A 8 7.11 -2.39 13.40
N ILE A 9 8.36 -2.80 13.66
CA ILE A 9 8.79 -3.29 14.99
C ILE A 9 8.62 -2.18 16.01
N ARG A 10 9.12 -0.98 15.71
CA ARG A 10 8.97 0.20 16.58
C ARG A 10 7.51 0.54 16.88
N SER A 11 6.63 0.41 15.89
CA SER A 11 5.19 0.55 16.10
C SER A 11 4.64 -0.48 17.10
N SER A 12 5.11 -1.72 17.03
CA SER A 12 4.66 -2.80 17.91
C SER A 12 5.20 -2.60 19.33
N ASP A 13 6.42 -2.09 19.48
CA ASP A 13 7.02 -1.73 20.77
C ASP A 13 6.22 -0.62 21.48
N PHE A 14 5.77 0.40 20.74
CA PHE A 14 4.92 1.44 21.32
C PHE A 14 3.58 0.90 21.86
N LEU A 15 3.03 -0.15 21.23
CA LEU A 15 1.79 -0.79 21.67
C LEU A 15 1.99 -1.76 22.85
N SER A 16 3.20 -2.29 23.05
CA SER A 16 3.50 -3.31 24.06
C SER A 16 4.08 -2.74 25.37
N PHE A 17 4.93 -1.70 25.29
CA PHE A 17 5.67 -1.20 26.46
C PHE A 17 5.04 0.00 27.16
N HIS A 18 4.19 0.77 26.49
CA HIS A 18 3.50 1.90 27.11
C HIS A 18 2.08 1.49 27.52
N SER A 19 1.59 1.96 28.68
CA SER A 19 0.15 1.92 28.95
C SER A 19 -0.58 2.46 27.72
N LYS A 20 -1.69 1.83 27.31
CA LYS A 20 -2.48 2.18 26.11
C LYS A 20 -3.09 3.58 26.23
N THR A 21 -2.23 4.58 26.25
CA THR A 21 -2.54 5.99 26.21
C THR A 21 -2.77 6.37 24.77
N ASP A 22 -3.59 7.40 24.54
CA ASP A 22 -3.86 7.87 23.19
C ASP A 22 -2.56 8.32 22.50
N GLU A 23 -1.59 8.85 23.25
CA GLU A 23 -0.28 9.25 22.73
C GLU A 23 0.55 8.06 22.21
N SER A 24 0.61 6.94 22.94
CA SER A 24 1.36 5.76 22.49
C SER A 24 0.71 5.12 21.26
N GLN A 25 -0.63 5.14 21.18
CA GLN A 25 -1.36 4.67 20.00
C GLN A 25 -1.11 5.55 18.77
N LEU A 26 -1.09 6.88 18.93
CA LEU A 26 -0.78 7.82 17.86
C LEU A 26 0.65 7.64 17.33
N LYS A 27 1.64 7.50 18.22
CA LYS A 27 3.04 7.22 17.83
C LYS A 27 3.19 5.87 17.13
N ALA A 28 2.51 4.83 17.62
CA ALA A 28 2.49 3.53 16.93
C ALA A 28 1.89 3.66 15.53
N PHE A 29 0.79 4.39 15.38
CA PHE A 29 0.13 4.61 14.10
C PHE A 29 1.00 5.40 13.12
N GLU A 30 1.70 6.43 13.57
CA GLU A 30 2.70 7.17 12.79
C GLU A 30 3.80 6.25 12.27
N MET A 31 4.40 5.43 13.14
CA MET A 31 5.44 4.47 12.75
C MET A 31 4.90 3.44 11.75
N SER A 32 3.67 2.96 11.92
CA SER A 32 3.02 2.07 10.97
C SER A 32 2.75 2.74 9.60
N ARG A 33 2.37 4.02 9.59
CA ARG A 33 2.16 4.79 8.34
C ARG A 33 3.46 4.92 7.54
N ILE A 34 4.54 5.30 8.22
CA ILE A 34 5.87 5.42 7.61
C ILE A 34 6.35 4.05 7.09
N SER A 35 6.14 3.00 7.87
CA SER A 35 6.41 1.62 7.46
C SER A 35 5.67 1.23 6.17
N ALA A 36 4.37 1.53 6.08
CA ALA A 36 3.57 1.30 4.87
C ALA A 36 4.07 2.14 3.68
N GLY A 37 4.48 3.38 3.92
CA GLY A 37 5.10 4.26 2.90
C GLY A 37 6.37 3.64 2.30
N TYR A 38 7.31 3.19 3.13
CA TYR A 38 8.51 2.48 2.68
C TYR A 38 8.18 1.20 1.92
N SER A 39 7.23 0.40 2.41
CA SER A 39 6.82 -0.84 1.75
C SER A 39 6.24 -0.59 0.37
N LEU A 40 5.41 0.45 0.22
CA LEU A 40 4.81 0.82 -1.06
C LEU A 40 5.85 1.32 -2.07
N LEU A 41 6.73 2.23 -1.65
CA LEU A 41 7.84 2.71 -2.47
C LEU A 41 8.72 1.56 -2.97
N LEU A 42 9.06 0.63 -2.07
CA LEU A 42 9.88 -0.53 -2.40
C LEU A 42 9.18 -1.52 -3.33
N ALA A 43 7.86 -1.72 -3.16
CA ALA A 43 7.06 -2.55 -4.05
C ALA A 43 7.03 -1.96 -5.47
N GLY A 44 6.80 -0.65 -5.59
CA GLY A 44 6.86 0.06 -6.87
C GLY A 44 8.23 -0.06 -7.54
N ALA A 45 9.31 0.27 -6.80
CA ALA A 45 10.67 0.22 -7.34
C ALA A 45 11.07 -1.19 -7.78
N THR A 46 10.77 -2.20 -6.97
CA THR A 46 11.08 -3.59 -7.32
C THR A 46 10.27 -4.06 -8.52
N HIS A 47 9.01 -3.64 -8.62
CA HIS A 47 8.18 -3.96 -9.77
C HIS A 47 8.73 -3.33 -11.06
N HIS A 48 9.16 -2.07 -11.00
CA HIS A 48 9.82 -1.41 -12.13
C HIS A 48 11.07 -2.16 -12.60
N LEU A 49 11.91 -2.60 -11.65
CA LEU A 49 13.08 -3.42 -11.97
C LEU A 49 12.67 -4.80 -12.53
N PHE A 50 11.65 -5.43 -11.96
CA PHE A 50 11.10 -6.70 -12.44
C PHE A 50 10.64 -6.64 -13.90
N CYS A 51 10.07 -5.52 -14.34
CA CYS A 51 9.69 -5.33 -15.74
C CYS A 51 10.88 -5.42 -16.71
N SER A 52 12.09 -5.16 -16.23
CA SER A 52 13.34 -5.28 -17.02
C SER A 52 14.12 -6.56 -16.71
N GLU A 53 13.99 -7.09 -15.48
CA GLU A 53 14.70 -8.28 -14.99
C GLU A 53 13.72 -9.26 -14.32
N SER A 54 13.31 -10.27 -15.08
CA SER A 54 12.31 -11.24 -14.66
C SER A 54 12.70 -12.04 -13.40
N SER A 55 14.00 -12.17 -13.08
CA SER A 55 14.46 -12.87 -11.89
C SER A 55 13.98 -12.23 -10.58
N LEU A 56 13.54 -10.97 -10.61
CA LEU A 56 13.05 -10.23 -9.46
C LEU A 56 11.56 -10.50 -9.13
N ILE A 57 10.89 -11.38 -9.88
CA ILE A 57 9.46 -11.65 -9.68
C ILE A 57 9.12 -12.10 -8.25
N VAL A 58 9.97 -12.92 -7.63
CA VAL A 58 9.79 -13.36 -6.22
C VAL A 58 9.88 -12.20 -5.25
N SER A 59 10.80 -11.26 -5.51
CA SER A 59 10.92 -10.03 -4.71
C SER A 59 9.68 -9.15 -4.89
N ALA A 60 9.19 -9.01 -6.12
CA ALA A 60 7.97 -8.26 -6.42
C ALA A 60 6.74 -8.85 -5.71
N VAL A 61 6.58 -10.18 -5.68
CA VAL A 61 5.53 -10.87 -4.90
C VAL A 61 5.58 -10.45 -3.44
N ASN A 62 6.75 -10.58 -2.82
CA ASN A 62 6.91 -10.33 -1.38
C ASN A 62 6.70 -8.86 -1.02
N PHE A 63 7.13 -7.92 -1.87
CA PHE A 63 6.94 -6.50 -1.58
C PHE A 63 5.52 -6.03 -1.84
N TRP A 64 4.85 -6.46 -2.91
CA TRP A 64 3.44 -6.13 -3.13
C TRP A 64 2.54 -6.72 -2.05
N LYS A 65 2.78 -7.97 -1.66
CA LYS A 65 2.11 -8.59 -0.51
C LYS A 65 2.29 -7.75 0.77
N GLN A 66 3.53 -7.45 1.15
CA GLN A 66 3.82 -6.69 2.37
C GLN A 66 3.22 -5.28 2.32
N ALA A 67 3.35 -4.56 1.20
CA ALA A 67 2.73 -3.25 1.03
C ALA A 67 1.21 -3.34 1.21
N GLY A 68 0.57 -4.34 0.60
CA GLY A 68 -0.85 -4.60 0.77
C GLY A 68 -1.26 -4.82 2.23
N GLU A 69 -0.58 -5.72 2.94
CA GLU A 69 -0.84 -5.99 4.36
C GLU A 69 -0.69 -4.73 5.24
N TYR A 70 0.35 -3.93 5.00
CA TYR A 70 0.65 -2.77 5.83
C TYR A 70 -0.38 -1.66 5.58
N LEU A 71 -0.76 -1.42 4.32
CA LEU A 71 -1.81 -0.48 3.96
C LEU A 71 -3.17 -0.89 4.54
N LEU A 72 -3.53 -2.17 4.46
CA LEU A 72 -4.80 -2.65 5.03
C LEU A 72 -4.81 -2.59 6.55
N THR A 73 -3.69 -2.88 7.20
CA THR A 73 -3.53 -2.70 8.65
C THR A 73 -3.74 -1.24 9.04
N ILE A 74 -3.17 -0.29 8.27
CA ILE A 74 -3.41 1.13 8.46
C ILE A 74 -4.88 1.45 8.27
N ALA A 75 -5.48 1.08 7.14
CA ALA A 75 -6.89 1.39 6.85
C ALA A 75 -7.87 0.82 7.89
N GLY A 76 -7.56 -0.35 8.47
CA GLY A 76 -8.36 -1.01 9.50
C GLY A 76 -8.12 -0.52 10.94
N SER A 77 -7.16 0.37 11.17
CA SER A 77 -6.78 0.81 12.53
C SER A 77 -7.92 1.46 13.31
N SER A 78 -8.04 1.19 14.61
CA SER A 78 -9.00 1.92 15.47
C SER A 78 -8.57 3.36 15.74
N VAL A 79 -7.32 3.72 15.46
CA VAL A 79 -6.77 5.08 15.66
C VAL A 79 -7.47 6.10 14.76
N TRP A 80 -8.08 5.70 13.65
CA TRP A 80 -8.94 6.59 12.86
C TRP A 80 -10.07 7.20 13.70
N ASN A 81 -10.63 6.46 14.67
CA ASN A 81 -11.65 6.98 15.58
C ASN A 81 -11.09 8.10 16.49
N LEU A 82 -9.84 7.98 16.94
CA LEU A 82 -9.16 9.00 17.75
C LEU A 82 -8.88 10.27 16.93
N LEU A 83 -8.70 10.13 15.62
CA LEU A 83 -8.58 11.25 14.68
C LEU A 83 -9.95 11.86 14.31
N GLY A 84 -11.05 11.41 14.95
CA GLY A 84 -12.40 11.91 14.67
C GLY A 84 -13.06 11.30 13.43
N LEU A 85 -12.54 10.18 12.91
CA LEU A 85 -12.93 9.57 11.63
C LEU A 85 -13.44 8.13 11.83
N PRO A 86 -14.73 7.95 12.19
CA PRO A 86 -15.25 6.67 12.63
C PRO A 86 -15.21 5.58 11.54
N ILE A 87 -14.91 4.33 11.95
CA ILE A 87 -14.81 3.13 11.10
C ILE A 87 -16.08 2.82 10.27
N SER A 88 -17.25 3.35 10.64
CA SER A 88 -18.54 3.05 9.97
C SER A 88 -18.50 3.24 8.44
N GLU A 89 -17.70 4.18 7.95
CA GLU A 89 -17.55 4.47 6.53
C GLU A 89 -16.80 3.36 5.76
N LEU A 90 -15.89 2.62 6.41
CA LEU A 90 -15.09 1.59 5.76
C LEU A 90 -15.93 0.38 5.33
N SER A 91 -17.04 0.08 6.03
CA SER A 91 -17.97 -1.00 5.64
C SER A 91 -18.58 -0.78 4.24
N THR A 92 -18.66 0.47 3.79
CA THR A 92 -19.08 0.83 2.44
C THR A 92 -17.93 0.76 1.44
N VAL A 93 -16.68 0.97 1.90
CA VAL A 93 -15.44 0.88 1.11
C VAL A 93 -15.12 -0.57 0.73
N VAL A 94 -15.42 -1.55 1.60
CA VAL A 94 -15.25 -3.00 1.32
C VAL A 94 -16.07 -3.44 0.09
N LYS A 95 -17.16 -2.73 -0.25
CA LYS A 95 -17.98 -3.02 -1.44
C LYS A 95 -17.48 -2.36 -2.74
N TYR A 96 -16.37 -1.62 -2.71
CA TYR A 96 -15.97 -0.82 -3.87
C TYR A 96 -15.29 -1.66 -4.95
N LYS A 97 -16.03 -1.93 -6.03
CA LYS A 97 -15.45 -2.42 -7.29
C LYS A 97 -14.64 -1.30 -7.92
N CYS A 98 -13.33 -1.49 -8.05
CA CYS A 98 -12.50 -0.54 -8.78
C CYS A 98 -12.94 -0.48 -10.25
N SER A 99 -13.34 0.70 -10.73
CA SER A 99 -13.65 0.93 -12.15
C SER A 99 -12.41 1.15 -13.02
N GLU A 100 -11.25 1.37 -12.40
CA GLU A 100 -9.99 1.72 -13.08
C GLU A 100 -9.11 0.51 -13.38
N CYS A 101 -9.38 -0.65 -12.79
CA CYS A 101 -8.65 -1.89 -13.10
C CYS A 101 -9.52 -3.14 -12.86
N SER A 102 -9.28 -4.19 -13.65
CA SER A 102 -10.01 -5.46 -13.60
C SER A 102 -9.55 -6.43 -12.52
N LEU A 103 -8.58 -6.04 -11.66
CA LEU A 103 -7.97 -6.94 -10.66
C LEU A 103 -8.99 -7.62 -9.73
N MET A 104 -9.95 -6.85 -9.23
CA MET A 104 -10.97 -7.39 -8.32
C MET A 104 -11.95 -8.32 -9.05
N ASP A 105 -12.17 -8.12 -10.35
CA ASP A 105 -12.99 -9.02 -11.17
C ASP A 105 -12.28 -10.35 -11.43
N ILE A 106 -10.98 -10.29 -11.74
CA ILE A 106 -10.11 -11.48 -11.90
C ILE A 106 -10.09 -12.30 -10.60
N PHE A 107 -9.95 -11.63 -9.46
CA PHE A 107 -9.99 -12.28 -8.15
C PHE A 107 -11.36 -12.88 -7.83
N GLY A 108 -12.43 -12.12 -8.02
CA GLY A 108 -13.80 -12.52 -7.71
C GLY A 108 -14.31 -13.70 -8.54
N ALA A 109 -13.82 -13.85 -9.77
CA ALA A 109 -14.09 -15.01 -10.60
C ALA A 109 -13.48 -16.31 -10.06
N LYS A 110 -12.59 -16.25 -9.05
CA LYS A 110 -11.76 -17.36 -8.52
C LYS A 110 -10.97 -18.12 -9.58
N SER A 111 -10.96 -17.61 -10.82
CA SER A 111 -10.16 -18.10 -11.94
C SER A 111 -8.81 -17.43 -11.85
N ILE A 112 -8.01 -17.80 -10.84
CA ILE A 112 -6.66 -17.24 -10.65
C ILE A 112 -5.79 -17.75 -11.82
N LEU A 113 -5.89 -17.01 -12.92
CA LEU A 113 -5.28 -17.19 -14.22
C LEU A 113 -5.53 -18.53 -14.94
N ASN A 114 -6.55 -18.55 -15.79
CA ASN A 114 -6.57 -19.46 -16.92
C ASN A 114 -5.44 -19.12 -17.93
N GLN A 115 -5.18 -20.01 -18.89
CA GLN A 115 -4.08 -19.83 -19.85
C GLN A 115 -4.18 -18.52 -20.66
N ALA A 116 -5.39 -18.02 -20.95
CA ALA A 116 -5.61 -16.78 -21.67
C ALA A 116 -5.30 -15.53 -20.81
N GLU A 117 -5.54 -15.60 -19.51
CA GLU A 117 -5.18 -14.54 -18.58
C GLU A 117 -3.65 -14.45 -18.38
N ARG A 118 -2.93 -15.59 -18.47
CA ARG A 118 -1.45 -15.59 -18.44
C ARG A 118 -0.86 -14.85 -19.65
N THR A 119 -1.45 -15.04 -20.82
CA THR A 119 -1.07 -14.28 -22.02
C THR A 119 -1.40 -12.78 -21.93
N ASN A 120 -2.31 -12.40 -21.02
CA ASN A 120 -2.71 -11.01 -20.79
C ASN A 120 -2.01 -10.36 -19.58
N PHE A 121 -1.02 -11.02 -18.96
CA PHE A 121 -0.37 -10.53 -17.74
C PHE A 121 0.22 -9.12 -17.90
N GLY A 122 0.82 -8.81 -19.05
CA GLY A 122 1.36 -7.47 -19.32
C GLY A 122 0.30 -6.37 -19.18
N ASN A 123 -0.91 -6.61 -19.69
CA ASN A 123 -2.03 -5.67 -19.58
C ASN A 123 -2.54 -5.59 -18.13
N ILE A 124 -2.69 -6.74 -17.45
CA ILE A 124 -3.09 -6.77 -16.02
C ILE A 124 -2.10 -5.98 -15.15
N SER A 125 -0.80 -6.16 -15.39
CA SER A 125 0.28 -5.47 -14.67
C SER A 125 0.26 -3.96 -14.95
N SER A 126 0.05 -3.57 -16.21
CA SER A 126 -0.07 -2.16 -16.61
C SER A 126 -1.30 -1.49 -15.98
N ASP A 127 -2.47 -2.13 -16.05
CA ASP A 127 -3.72 -1.62 -15.48
C ASP A 127 -3.63 -1.47 -13.95
N PHE A 128 -3.02 -2.45 -13.29
CA PHE A 128 -2.73 -2.39 -11.86
C PHE A 128 -1.87 -1.17 -11.51
N LEU A 129 -0.71 -1.01 -12.16
CA LEU A 129 0.19 0.10 -11.90
C LEU A 129 -0.48 1.44 -12.19
N ALA A 130 -1.20 1.56 -13.30
CA ALA A 130 -1.95 2.78 -13.63
C ALA A 130 -2.97 3.12 -12.54
N CYS A 131 -3.71 2.12 -12.04
CA CYS A 131 -4.67 2.32 -10.95
C CYS A 131 -3.96 2.78 -9.66
N VAL A 132 -2.91 2.08 -9.21
CA VAL A 132 -2.19 2.46 -7.99
C VAL A 132 -1.55 3.84 -8.13
N ARG A 133 -0.96 4.14 -9.28
CA ARG A 133 -0.37 5.45 -9.57
C ARG A 133 -1.42 6.55 -9.52
N SER A 134 -2.57 6.37 -10.14
CA SER A 134 -3.66 7.37 -10.12
C SER A 134 -4.24 7.60 -8.72
N ALA A 135 -4.23 6.58 -7.86
CA ALA A 135 -4.71 6.68 -6.48
C ALA A 135 -3.67 7.30 -5.54
N SER A 136 -2.38 7.08 -5.79
CA SER A 136 -1.29 7.42 -4.87
C SER A 136 -1.24 8.89 -4.40
N PRO A 137 -1.48 9.93 -5.24
CA PRO A 137 -1.47 11.32 -4.79
C PRO A 137 -2.47 11.62 -3.66
N LYS A 138 -3.54 10.83 -3.56
CA LYS A 138 -4.63 11.05 -2.60
C LYS A 138 -4.29 10.58 -1.17
N PHE A 139 -3.22 9.80 -1.00
CA PHE A 139 -2.83 9.27 0.31
C PHE A 139 -1.31 9.23 0.56
N TRP A 140 -0.48 9.49 -0.44
CA TRP A 140 0.98 9.37 -0.30
C TRP A 140 1.54 10.30 0.78
N ARG A 141 1.17 11.59 0.72
CA ARG A 141 1.55 12.57 1.75
C ARG A 141 1.10 12.15 3.14
N PHE A 142 -0.09 11.55 3.26
CA PHE A 142 -0.55 11.00 4.53
C PHE A 142 0.37 9.88 5.05
N LEU A 143 0.84 8.96 4.21
CA LEU A 143 1.69 7.86 4.69
C LEU A 143 3.05 8.34 5.17
N ILE A 144 3.64 9.31 4.48
CA ILE A 144 5.02 9.73 4.70
C ILE A 144 5.16 10.88 5.70
N HIS A 145 4.07 11.58 6.02
CA HIS A 145 4.13 12.75 6.88
C HIS A 145 4.78 12.44 8.24
N GLY A 146 5.83 13.21 8.57
CA GLY A 146 6.68 13.00 9.75
C GLY A 146 7.96 12.20 9.46
N CYS A 147 8.24 11.88 8.19
CA CYS A 147 9.47 11.21 7.77
C CYS A 147 10.20 12.01 6.68
N ASP A 148 11.16 12.84 7.10
CA ASP A 148 11.93 13.73 6.23
C ASP A 148 12.47 13.05 4.96
N TYR A 149 13.01 11.83 5.10
CA TYR A 149 13.54 11.09 3.96
C TYR A 149 12.46 10.72 2.94
N LEU A 150 11.31 10.20 3.39
CA LEU A 150 10.24 9.81 2.46
C LEU A 150 9.55 11.02 1.85
N GLU A 151 9.49 12.15 2.56
CA GLU A 151 8.94 13.40 2.06
C GLU A 151 9.70 13.98 0.87
N THR A 152 10.96 13.56 0.65
CA THR A 152 11.71 13.91 -0.58
C THR A 152 11.10 13.31 -1.86
N PHE A 153 10.29 12.26 -1.75
CA PHE A 153 9.65 11.61 -2.90
C PHE A 153 8.26 12.22 -3.14
N LYS A 154 8.12 13.04 -4.20
CA LYS A 154 6.81 13.64 -4.56
C LYS A 154 5.80 12.60 -5.11
N ASP A 155 6.28 11.60 -5.86
CA ASP A 155 5.50 10.48 -6.41
C ASP A 155 6.22 9.15 -6.08
N PRO A 156 5.59 8.20 -5.36
CA PRO A 156 6.20 6.91 -5.03
C PRO A 156 6.41 5.99 -6.24
N PHE A 157 5.84 6.33 -7.40
CA PHE A 157 5.97 5.60 -8.67
C PHE A 157 6.73 6.38 -9.74
N ASP A 158 7.31 7.53 -9.39
CA ASP A 158 8.34 8.16 -10.20
C ASP A 158 9.68 7.50 -9.88
N PHE A 159 10.19 6.69 -10.82
CA PHE A 159 11.42 5.93 -10.61
C PHE A 159 12.65 6.61 -11.19
N ARG A 160 12.55 7.88 -11.62
CA ARG A 160 13.71 8.64 -12.13
C ARG A 160 14.84 8.75 -11.11
N TRP A 161 14.52 8.71 -9.81
CA TRP A 161 15.51 8.68 -8.73
C TRP A 161 16.38 7.41 -8.73
N LEU A 162 15.92 6.29 -9.34
CA LEU A 162 16.76 5.09 -9.51
C LEU A 162 17.86 5.31 -10.54
N ALA A 163 17.60 6.13 -11.56
CA ALA A 163 18.57 6.44 -12.62
C ALA A 163 19.54 7.56 -12.22
N HIS A 164 19.11 8.49 -11.35
CA HIS A 164 19.90 9.63 -10.91
C HIS A 164 19.84 9.78 -9.38
N PRO A 165 20.77 9.16 -8.63
CA PRO A 165 20.78 9.21 -7.15
C PRO A 165 21.03 10.62 -6.57
N HIS A 166 21.29 11.64 -7.40
CA HIS A 166 21.58 13.01 -7.00
C HIS A 166 20.49 14.04 -7.37
N CYS A 167 19.35 13.61 -7.91
CA CYS A 167 18.24 14.52 -8.22
C CYS A 167 17.19 14.53 -7.09
N VAL A 168 17.63 14.77 -5.87
CA VAL A 168 16.73 15.30 -4.83
C VAL A 168 16.86 16.81 -4.96
N GLU A 169 16.05 17.43 -5.83
CA GLU A 169 15.96 18.88 -5.86
C GLU A 169 15.50 19.34 -4.46
N GLU A 170 16.37 20.09 -3.79
CA GLU A 170 16.04 20.88 -2.59
C GLU A 170 15.06 21.99 -3.00
N ASP A 171 13.84 21.60 -3.36
CA ASP A 171 12.77 22.54 -3.65
C ASP A 171 12.01 22.77 -2.34
N VAL A 172 12.61 23.62 -1.52
CA VAL A 172 12.11 24.08 -0.23
C VAL A 172 10.97 25.06 -0.48
N ASP A 173 9.83 24.55 -0.92
CA ASP A 173 8.57 25.30 -0.86
C ASP A 173 7.70 24.69 0.25
N PHE A 174 8.04 25.10 1.48
CA PHE A 174 7.23 24.87 2.67
C PHE A 174 5.88 25.57 2.49
N ILE A 175 4.89 24.87 1.96
CA ILE A 175 3.50 25.28 2.09
C ILE A 175 3.14 25.12 3.57
N LYS A 176 3.09 26.26 4.26
CA LYS A 176 2.56 26.43 5.62
C LYS A 176 1.21 25.73 5.76
N GLU A 177 1.02 25.12 6.92
CA GLU A 177 -0.26 24.63 7.43
C GLU A 177 -1.39 25.59 7.08
N ASP A 178 -2.30 25.13 6.24
CA ASP A 178 -3.56 25.84 6.00
C ASP A 178 -4.55 25.36 7.07
N SER A 179 -4.85 26.26 8.00
CA SER A 179 -5.56 26.03 9.25
C SER A 179 -7.07 25.88 9.05
N ASN A 180 -7.52 24.87 8.27
CA ASN A 180 -8.94 24.63 8.07
C ASN A 180 -9.33 23.18 8.44
N CYS A 181 -9.86 23.03 9.65
CA CYS A 181 -10.14 21.74 10.31
C CYS A 181 -11.13 20.85 9.52
N GLU A 182 -12.07 21.44 8.78
CA GLU A 182 -13.06 20.71 7.97
C GLU A 182 -12.43 20.08 6.71
N HIS A 183 -11.51 20.78 6.02
CA HIS A 183 -10.79 20.23 4.87
C HIS A 183 -9.82 19.12 5.26
N HIS A 184 -9.30 19.15 6.49
CA HIS A 184 -8.45 18.09 7.02
C HIS A 184 -9.19 16.77 7.18
N ALA A 185 -10.39 16.78 7.78
CA ALA A 185 -11.18 15.57 8.00
C ALA A 185 -11.59 14.88 6.69
N GLU A 186 -12.06 15.64 5.70
CA GLU A 186 -12.41 15.13 4.37
C GLU A 186 -11.18 14.55 3.63
N TRP A 187 -10.03 15.23 3.75
CA TRP A 187 -8.76 14.74 3.19
C TRP A 187 -8.33 13.41 3.80
N TYR A 188 -8.44 13.25 5.12
CA TYR A 188 -8.09 12.00 5.81
C TYR A 188 -9.05 10.84 5.48
N ILE A 189 -10.35 11.07 5.39
CA ILE A 189 -11.35 10.05 4.97
C ILE A 189 -11.03 9.57 3.55
N ASN A 190 -10.76 10.53 2.66
CA ASN A 190 -10.41 10.25 1.28
C ASN A 190 -9.09 9.45 1.19
N ALA A 191 -8.09 9.81 2.00
CA ALA A 191 -6.84 9.06 2.09
C ALA A 191 -7.06 7.62 2.57
N ARG A 192 -7.83 7.40 3.65
CA ARG A 192 -8.12 6.07 4.20
C ARG A 192 -8.75 5.13 3.17
N THR A 193 -9.73 5.63 2.41
CA THR A 193 -10.41 4.85 1.36
C THR A 193 -9.44 4.42 0.26
N HIS A 194 -8.57 5.33 -0.19
CA HIS A 194 -7.58 5.02 -1.21
C HIS A 194 -6.48 4.09 -0.70
N ILE A 195 -6.07 4.22 0.58
CA ILE A 195 -5.14 3.29 1.25
C ILE A 195 -5.73 1.88 1.24
N TYR A 196 -6.99 1.72 1.62
CA TYR A 196 -7.66 0.42 1.60
C TYR A 196 -7.68 -0.16 0.19
N LYS A 197 -8.14 0.62 -0.80
CA LYS A 197 -8.22 0.20 -2.21
C LYS A 197 -6.87 -0.26 -2.75
N VAL A 198 -5.82 0.55 -2.57
CA VAL A 198 -4.46 0.19 -3.01
C VAL A 198 -3.93 -1.01 -2.23
N GLY A 199 -4.24 -1.10 -0.93
CA GLY A 199 -3.89 -2.25 -0.10
C GLY A 199 -4.45 -3.56 -0.65
N MET A 200 -5.76 -3.58 -0.98
CA MET A 200 -6.42 -4.72 -1.61
C MET A 200 -5.82 -5.07 -2.96
N HIS A 201 -5.62 -4.08 -3.84
CA HIS A 201 -5.01 -4.33 -5.15
C HIS A 201 -3.59 -4.87 -5.05
N SER A 202 -2.80 -4.36 -4.12
CA SER A 202 -1.42 -4.82 -3.88
C SER A 202 -1.39 -6.27 -3.42
N LEU A 203 -2.30 -6.65 -2.52
CA LEU A 203 -2.46 -8.04 -2.08
C LEU A 203 -2.88 -8.97 -3.23
N VAL A 204 -3.94 -8.62 -3.95
CA VAL A 204 -4.46 -9.42 -5.08
C VAL A 204 -3.41 -9.55 -6.18
N PHE A 205 -2.70 -8.48 -6.51
CA PHE A 205 -1.61 -8.52 -7.47
C PHE A 205 -0.45 -9.40 -6.97
N GLY A 206 -0.14 -9.36 -5.67
CA GLY A 206 0.78 -10.30 -5.04
C GLY A 206 0.37 -11.77 -5.21
N VAL A 207 -0.93 -12.10 -5.10
CA VAL A 207 -1.45 -13.45 -5.39
C VAL A 207 -1.21 -13.83 -6.85
N ILE A 208 -1.51 -12.94 -7.79
CA ILE A 208 -1.32 -13.17 -9.23
C ILE A 208 0.15 -13.48 -9.52
N LEU A 209 1.07 -12.64 -9.01
CA LEU A 209 2.50 -12.87 -9.17
C LEU A 209 2.93 -14.19 -8.51
N ALA A 210 2.43 -14.51 -7.30
CA ALA A 210 2.77 -15.75 -6.61
C ALA A 210 2.32 -16.98 -7.39
N HIS A 211 1.12 -16.92 -8.00
CA HIS A 211 0.62 -17.97 -8.87
C HIS A 211 1.52 -18.16 -10.10
N ILE A 212 2.01 -17.07 -10.71
CA ILE A 212 2.93 -17.15 -11.85
C ILE A 212 4.27 -17.79 -11.43
N CYS A 213 4.82 -17.39 -10.28
CA CYS A 213 6.10 -17.89 -9.79
C CYS A 213 6.07 -19.37 -9.35
N TYR A 214 5.02 -19.74 -8.61
CA TYR A 214 5.01 -20.99 -7.82
C TYR A 214 3.87 -21.93 -8.19
N GLY A 215 2.93 -21.51 -9.04
CA GLY A 215 1.74 -22.26 -9.41
C GLY A 215 0.59 -22.14 -8.41
N GLN A 216 -0.56 -22.70 -8.79
CA GLN A 216 -1.83 -22.56 -8.06
C GLN A 216 -1.82 -23.17 -6.66
N ASN A 217 -1.17 -24.33 -6.50
CA ASN A 217 -1.23 -25.14 -5.28
C ASN A 217 -0.03 -24.89 -4.35
N SER A 218 0.74 -23.83 -4.60
CA SER A 218 1.89 -23.53 -3.76
C SER A 218 1.44 -23.01 -2.39
N HIS A 219 2.20 -23.34 -1.35
CA HIS A 219 1.94 -22.84 0.00
C HIS A 219 1.92 -21.30 0.04
N LEU A 220 2.75 -20.63 -0.78
CA LEU A 220 2.77 -19.18 -0.84
C LEU A 220 1.49 -18.62 -1.49
N THR A 221 1.03 -19.21 -2.60
CA THR A 221 -0.21 -18.80 -3.28
C THR A 221 -1.39 -18.94 -2.33
N THR A 222 -1.53 -20.09 -1.66
CA THR A 222 -2.58 -20.33 -0.65
C THR A 222 -2.47 -19.38 0.54
N HIS A 223 -1.26 -19.13 1.05
CA HIS A 223 -1.06 -18.22 2.17
C HIS A 223 -1.50 -16.79 1.84
N VAL A 224 -1.14 -16.27 0.66
CA VAL A 224 -1.53 -14.91 0.25
C VAL A 224 -3.04 -14.86 -0.03
N LEU A 225 -3.61 -15.90 -0.64
CA LEU A 225 -5.06 -16.02 -0.84
C LEU A 225 -5.86 -15.93 0.46
N ASN A 226 -5.48 -16.72 1.46
CA ASN A 226 -6.11 -16.69 2.78
C ASN A 226 -5.99 -15.30 3.43
N HIS A 227 -4.87 -14.60 3.19
CA HIS A 227 -4.72 -13.22 3.67
C HIS A 227 -5.70 -12.27 2.99
N VAL A 228 -5.91 -12.38 1.66
CA VAL A 228 -6.90 -11.56 0.96
C VAL A 228 -8.32 -11.84 1.47
N GLU A 229 -8.68 -13.11 1.67
CA GLU A 229 -10.02 -13.50 2.15
C GLU A 229 -10.34 -12.89 3.52
N ASN A 230 -9.35 -12.78 4.43
CA ASN A 230 -9.51 -12.14 5.74
C ASN A 230 -9.84 -10.63 5.68
N PHE A 231 -9.64 -9.96 4.54
CA PHE A 231 -9.93 -8.54 4.37
C PHE A 231 -11.19 -8.28 3.52
N VAL A 232 -11.71 -9.32 2.85
CA VAL A 232 -12.91 -9.26 1.99
C VAL A 232 -14.17 -9.68 2.75
N TYR A 233 -14.05 -10.59 3.73
CA TYR A 233 -15.14 -11.14 4.54
C TYR A 233 -15.02 -10.71 6.02
#